data_AF-A0A925FHL9-F1
#
_entry.id   AF-A0A925FHL9-F1
#
_cell.length_a   1.000
_cell.length_b   1.000
_cell.length_c   1.000
_cell.angle_alpha   90.00
_cell.angle_beta   90.00
_cell.angle_gamma   90.00
#
_symmetry.space_group_name_H-M   'P 1'
#
loop_
_entity.id
_entity.type
_entity.pdbx_description
1 polymer ?
#
loop_
_entity_poly.entity_id
_entity_poly.type
_entity_poly.pdbx_seq_one_letter_code
_entity_poly.pdbx_strand_id
1 'polypeptide(L)'
;MRLTLPIAFVASLLSTVARPATSGPLPSARADTLAQQVTAVADDMLRVLNTADGRAGRFASNATPTQRAAWDANVDAWDTRLQAIDGTALVGRPEWVTWGVLREAMEANRGLRVCRVGPEEREACYRAQVRAWTTLPLTAEEVTSNAAAIRRSLDAELAPVVQRVLGTSDVDEARRRFRSEARFMAGSREDLTRLTNAALTAGRARMQEWFLDVAPDTLVIVPEPADREATAGAPARYQRAAGGNPAALVLNLYRPEQRPAMGAWVAAVHEGYPGHHHQISIGARARHPVLGFFLMAGFTEGWGLYSERLADEMGLYPSDLERAWYLAHLSDAAIGMLIDPAINTGRWSREQAIDTMVTVSGRPRWEAENYAARHLATSGQIVTYAVGYQEIMRLRADAKQRLGARFDIREFHRAVLEDGEVTLPMLREKVERWVGRTMGGESAAYGVRGIESSSVPSSSWYTRVTNQSTR
;
A
#
# COMPACT_ATOMS: atom_id res chain seq x y z
N MET A 1 61.81 -22.46 28.99
CA MET A 1 62.19 -23.83 28.60
C MET A 1 62.13 -23.89 27.08
N ARG A 2 63.29 -23.80 26.42
CA ARG A 2 63.50 -24.00 24.97
C ARG A 2 63.69 -25.50 24.71
N LEU A 3 63.27 -26.03 23.54
CA LEU A 3 63.87 -27.12 22.75
C LEU A 3 62.97 -27.33 21.50
N THR A 4 63.32 -26.83 20.30
CA THR A 4 64.11 -27.43 19.18
C THR A 4 63.45 -28.58 18.39
N LEU A 5 63.36 -28.36 17.06
CA LEU A 5 63.04 -29.27 15.94
C LEU A 5 64.10 -30.41 15.75
N PRO A 6 63.84 -31.42 14.89
CA PRO A 6 64.40 -31.39 13.52
C PRO A 6 63.50 -31.93 12.38
N ILE A 7 63.99 -31.65 11.17
CA ILE A 7 63.44 -31.82 9.81
C ILE A 7 63.79 -33.18 9.21
N ALA A 8 62.94 -33.75 8.33
CA ALA A 8 63.39 -34.53 7.17
C ALA A 8 62.39 -34.48 6.00
N PHE A 9 62.94 -34.38 4.79
CA PHE A 9 62.37 -33.95 3.52
C PHE A 9 62.27 -35.16 2.57
N VAL A 10 61.19 -35.29 1.78
CA VAL A 10 61.22 -35.94 0.44
C VAL A 10 60.29 -35.17 -0.52
N ALA A 11 60.89 -34.58 -1.56
CA ALA A 11 60.29 -34.03 -2.79
C ALA A 11 59.85 -35.20 -3.72
N SER A 12 58.87 -35.18 -4.63
CA SER A 12 58.44 -34.31 -5.75
C SER A 12 57.14 -34.99 -6.29
N LEU A 13 56.11 -34.35 -6.87
CA LEU A 13 56.06 -33.73 -8.20
C LEU A 13 54.72 -32.98 -8.40
N LEU A 14 54.84 -31.73 -8.84
CA LEU A 14 54.07 -30.96 -9.84
C LEU A 14 52.61 -31.30 -10.23
N SER A 15 51.82 -30.21 -10.26
CA SER A 15 50.58 -29.95 -11.04
C SER A 15 49.30 -30.51 -10.42
N THR A 16 48.31 -29.75 -9.98
CA THR A 16 47.66 -28.58 -10.59
C THR A 16 47.07 -27.66 -9.53
N VAL A 17 47.25 -26.36 -9.72
CA VAL A 17 46.48 -25.30 -9.06
C VAL A 17 45.02 -25.40 -9.53
N ALA A 18 44.10 -25.62 -8.61
CA ALA A 18 42.70 -25.23 -8.77
C ALA A 18 42.24 -24.54 -7.48
N ARG A 19 42.08 -23.22 -7.62
CA ARG A 19 41.57 -22.27 -6.63
C ARG A 19 40.02 -22.29 -6.64
N PRO A 20 39.35 -21.54 -5.77
CA PRO A 20 38.21 -21.97 -4.97
C PRO A 20 36.92 -22.15 -5.79
N ALA A 21 35.98 -22.92 -5.20
CA ALA A 21 34.60 -23.02 -5.67
C ALA A 21 34.02 -21.61 -5.90
N THR A 22 33.78 -21.31 -7.16
CA THR A 22 33.11 -20.12 -7.64
C THR A 22 31.71 -20.06 -7.07
N SER A 23 31.39 -18.97 -6.39
CA SER A 23 30.03 -18.48 -6.18
C SER A 23 29.42 -18.11 -7.54
N GLY A 24 28.92 -19.11 -8.26
CA GLY A 24 28.03 -18.90 -9.40
C GLY A 24 26.58 -18.73 -8.92
N PRO A 25 25.69 -18.14 -9.74
CA PRO A 25 24.25 -18.19 -9.50
C PRO A 25 23.82 -19.67 -9.39
N LEU A 26 22.84 -19.98 -8.52
CA LEU A 26 22.22 -21.31 -8.48
C LEU A 26 21.92 -21.78 -9.92
N PRO A 27 22.19 -23.05 -10.30
CA PRO A 27 22.01 -23.50 -11.68
C PRO A 27 20.58 -23.20 -12.14
N SER A 28 20.44 -22.53 -13.30
CA SER A 28 19.16 -22.06 -13.86
C SER A 28 18.03 -23.11 -13.77
N ALA A 29 18.37 -24.39 -13.97
CA ALA A 29 17.44 -25.51 -13.87
C ALA A 29 16.70 -25.63 -12.51
N ARG A 30 17.35 -25.32 -11.38
CA ARG A 30 16.69 -25.34 -10.06
C ARG A 30 15.68 -24.20 -9.93
N ALA A 31 16.06 -22.99 -10.34
CA ALA A 31 15.15 -21.84 -10.33
C ALA A 31 13.96 -22.07 -11.29
N ASP A 32 14.20 -22.68 -12.45
CA ASP A 32 13.15 -23.07 -13.40
C ASP A 32 12.19 -24.09 -12.81
N THR A 33 12.71 -25.08 -12.10
CA THR A 33 11.89 -26.08 -11.40
C THR A 33 11.01 -25.43 -10.33
N LEU A 34 11.54 -24.51 -9.53
CA LEU A 34 10.78 -23.79 -8.51
C LEU A 34 9.73 -22.87 -9.14
N ALA A 35 10.06 -22.19 -10.23
CA ALA A 35 9.12 -21.37 -11.00
C ALA A 35 7.94 -22.20 -11.51
N GLN A 36 8.20 -23.38 -12.08
CA GLN A 36 7.14 -24.30 -12.52
C GLN A 36 6.24 -24.74 -11.36
N GLN A 37 6.81 -24.98 -10.17
CA GLN A 37 6.03 -25.33 -8.98
C GLN A 37 5.11 -24.18 -8.54
N VAL A 38 5.58 -22.93 -8.54
CA VAL A 38 4.77 -21.75 -8.23
C VAL A 38 3.64 -21.61 -9.25
N THR A 39 3.93 -21.69 -10.54
CA THR A 39 2.92 -21.61 -11.61
C THR A 39 1.89 -22.72 -11.47
N ALA A 40 2.31 -23.95 -11.15
CA ALA A 40 1.39 -25.06 -10.93
C ALA A 40 0.46 -24.84 -9.71
N VAL A 41 0.90 -24.14 -8.67
CA VAL A 41 0.01 -23.74 -7.56
C VAL A 41 -0.97 -22.66 -8.04
N ALA A 42 -0.46 -21.64 -8.75
CA ALA A 42 -1.28 -20.55 -9.27
C ALA A 42 -2.40 -21.08 -10.19
N ASP A 43 -2.06 -21.92 -11.17
CA ASP A 43 -3.01 -22.47 -12.14
C ASP A 43 -4.08 -23.34 -11.48
N ASP A 44 -3.69 -24.15 -10.50
CA ASP A 44 -4.62 -24.98 -9.72
C ASP A 44 -5.62 -24.11 -8.94
N MET A 45 -5.12 -23.08 -8.25
CA MET A 45 -5.97 -22.14 -7.52
C MET A 45 -6.89 -21.34 -8.46
N LEU A 46 -6.38 -20.83 -9.58
CA LEU A 46 -7.19 -20.10 -10.57
C LEU A 46 -8.28 -20.98 -11.18
N ARG A 47 -7.99 -22.26 -11.40
CA ARG A 47 -8.99 -23.23 -11.85
C ARG A 47 -10.12 -23.36 -10.83
N VAL A 48 -9.80 -23.52 -9.55
CA VAL A 48 -10.80 -23.59 -8.47
C VAL A 48 -11.59 -22.30 -8.35
N LEU A 49 -10.94 -21.14 -8.33
CA LEU A 49 -11.58 -19.81 -8.23
C LEU A 49 -12.54 -19.49 -9.37
N ASN A 50 -12.33 -20.09 -10.55
CA ASN A 50 -13.20 -19.93 -11.70
C ASN A 50 -14.42 -20.86 -11.70
N THR A 51 -14.53 -21.77 -10.73
CA THR A 51 -15.74 -22.58 -10.54
C THR A 51 -16.81 -21.85 -9.71
N ALA A 52 -18.08 -22.22 -9.88
CA ALA A 52 -19.18 -21.67 -9.09
C ALA A 52 -18.99 -21.95 -7.58
N ASP A 53 -18.58 -23.17 -7.23
CA ASP A 53 -18.34 -23.59 -5.84
C ASP A 53 -17.15 -22.87 -5.21
N GLY A 54 -16.06 -22.66 -5.96
CA GLY A 54 -14.90 -21.90 -5.50
C GLY A 54 -15.24 -20.45 -5.19
N ARG A 55 -16.10 -19.82 -6.00
CA ARG A 55 -16.61 -18.47 -5.72
C ARG A 55 -17.47 -18.44 -4.45
N ALA A 56 -18.39 -19.38 -4.29
CA ALA A 56 -19.24 -19.46 -3.11
C ALA A 56 -18.43 -19.69 -1.81
N GLY A 57 -17.46 -20.61 -1.83
CA GLY A 57 -16.61 -20.94 -0.68
C GLY A 57 -15.68 -19.80 -0.26
N ARG A 58 -15.19 -19.00 -1.21
CA ARG A 58 -14.36 -17.82 -0.95
C ARG A 58 -15.09 -16.73 -0.18
N PHE A 59 -16.39 -16.54 -0.42
CA PHE A 59 -17.19 -15.51 0.24
C PHE A 59 -17.92 -16.10 1.45
N ALA A 60 -17.32 -15.93 2.63
CA ALA A 60 -17.76 -16.55 3.88
C ALA A 60 -19.26 -16.38 4.22
N SER A 61 -19.91 -15.32 3.72
CA SER A 61 -21.31 -14.99 4.06
C SER A 61 -22.36 -15.94 3.49
N ASN A 62 -22.12 -16.59 2.34
CA ASN A 62 -23.12 -17.43 1.65
C ASN A 62 -22.72 -18.91 1.54
N ALA A 63 -21.52 -19.27 2.00
CA ALA A 63 -21.03 -20.65 1.92
C ALA A 63 -21.75 -21.59 2.90
N THR A 64 -21.97 -22.85 2.51
CA THR A 64 -22.36 -23.93 3.44
C THR A 64 -21.17 -24.39 4.29
N PRO A 65 -21.37 -25.08 5.44
CA PRO A 65 -20.27 -25.67 6.21
C PRO A 65 -19.37 -26.59 5.36
N THR A 66 -19.96 -27.37 4.46
CA THR A 66 -19.21 -28.26 3.54
C THR A 66 -18.36 -27.48 2.54
N GLN A 67 -18.93 -26.45 1.91
CA GLN A 67 -18.17 -25.59 0.99
C GLN A 67 -17.01 -24.87 1.71
N ARG A 68 -17.22 -24.43 2.96
CA ARG A 68 -16.15 -23.83 3.77
C ARG A 68 -15.04 -24.83 4.10
N ALA A 69 -15.40 -26.05 4.52
CA ALA A 69 -14.41 -27.08 4.83
C ALA A 69 -13.59 -27.47 3.58
N ALA A 70 -14.24 -27.59 2.42
CA ALA A 70 -13.55 -27.84 1.16
C ALA A 70 -12.61 -26.69 0.76
N TRP A 71 -13.05 -25.43 0.94
CA TRP A 71 -12.20 -24.26 0.72
C TRP A 71 -10.99 -24.24 1.64
N ASP A 72 -11.20 -24.46 2.94
CA ASP A 72 -10.11 -24.49 3.92
C ASP A 72 -9.09 -25.60 3.61
N ALA A 73 -9.55 -26.78 3.17
CA ALA A 73 -8.67 -27.87 2.73
C ALA A 73 -7.83 -27.49 1.51
N ASN A 74 -8.41 -26.80 0.52
CA ASN A 74 -7.66 -26.28 -0.63
C ASN A 74 -6.59 -25.27 -0.19
N VAL A 75 -6.96 -24.32 0.69
CA VAL A 75 -6.02 -23.33 1.24
C VAL A 75 -4.86 -24.00 1.97
N ASP A 76 -5.12 -24.99 2.82
CA ASP A 76 -4.08 -25.70 3.57
C ASP A 76 -3.14 -26.50 2.64
N ALA A 77 -3.69 -27.10 1.57
CA ALA A 77 -2.91 -27.81 0.57
C ALA A 77 -2.03 -26.86 -0.26
N TRP A 78 -2.55 -25.71 -0.69
CA TRP A 78 -1.78 -24.69 -1.42
C TRP A 78 -0.70 -24.06 -0.54
N ASP A 79 -1.01 -23.72 0.71
CA ASP A 79 -0.02 -23.20 1.67
C ASP A 79 1.12 -24.20 1.85
N THR A 80 0.81 -25.48 2.11
CA THR A 80 1.82 -26.53 2.26
C THR A 80 2.76 -26.60 1.05
N ARG A 81 2.21 -26.54 -0.17
CA ARG A 81 3.01 -26.54 -1.41
C ARG A 81 3.87 -25.29 -1.53
N LEU A 82 3.35 -24.11 -1.19
CA LEU A 82 4.07 -22.83 -1.27
C LEU A 82 5.20 -22.71 -0.24
N GLN A 83 4.99 -23.24 0.97
CA GLN A 83 5.99 -23.24 2.05
C GLN A 83 7.18 -24.15 1.73
N ALA A 84 6.96 -25.18 0.90
CA ALA A 84 8.04 -26.06 0.42
C ALA A 84 8.93 -25.41 -0.65
N ILE A 85 8.52 -24.26 -1.21
CA ILE A 85 9.26 -23.55 -2.25
C ILE A 85 10.17 -22.50 -1.59
N ASP A 86 11.47 -22.61 -1.87
CA ASP A 86 12.45 -21.57 -1.53
C ASP A 86 12.29 -20.36 -2.46
N GLY A 87 11.46 -19.40 -2.05
CA GLY A 87 11.20 -18.18 -2.82
C GLY A 87 12.42 -17.27 -2.97
N THR A 88 13.45 -17.40 -2.11
CA THR A 88 14.66 -16.56 -2.23
C THR A 88 15.43 -16.88 -3.52
N ALA A 89 15.33 -18.11 -4.01
CA ALA A 89 15.91 -18.53 -5.28
C ALA A 89 15.14 -17.99 -6.52
N LEU A 90 13.95 -17.43 -6.33
CA LEU A 90 13.14 -16.83 -7.40
C LEU A 90 13.35 -15.32 -7.53
N VAL A 91 14.05 -14.70 -6.59
CA VAL A 91 14.26 -13.24 -6.53
C VAL A 91 14.80 -12.70 -7.87
N GLY A 92 14.14 -11.67 -8.40
CA GLY A 92 14.46 -11.09 -9.71
C GLY A 92 13.79 -11.79 -10.90
N ARG A 93 13.03 -12.86 -10.66
CA ARG A 93 12.14 -13.46 -11.65
C ARG A 93 10.68 -13.07 -11.41
N PRO A 94 9.83 -13.09 -12.46
CA PRO A 94 8.41 -12.80 -12.29
C PRO A 94 7.69 -13.73 -11.29
N GLU A 95 8.13 -14.98 -11.16
CA GLU A 95 7.49 -15.97 -10.28
C GLU A 95 7.69 -15.66 -8.79
N TRP A 96 8.67 -14.81 -8.44
CA TRP A 96 8.86 -14.36 -7.06
C TRP A 96 7.66 -13.56 -6.56
N VAL A 97 7.13 -12.63 -7.36
CA VAL A 97 5.90 -11.89 -7.06
C VAL A 97 4.73 -12.83 -6.88
N THR A 98 4.56 -13.76 -7.82
CA THR A 98 3.49 -14.76 -7.75
C THR A 98 3.59 -15.58 -6.48
N TRP A 99 4.77 -16.10 -6.15
CA TRP A 99 4.99 -16.86 -4.92
C TRP A 99 4.65 -16.06 -3.66
N GLY A 100 5.14 -14.83 -3.54
CA GLY A 100 4.93 -14.01 -2.35
C GLY A 100 3.48 -13.57 -2.17
N VAL A 101 2.80 -13.19 -3.25
CA VAL A 101 1.36 -12.87 -3.23
C VAL A 101 0.53 -14.08 -2.83
N LEU A 102 0.82 -15.25 -3.39
CA LEU A 102 0.09 -16.48 -3.05
C LEU A 102 0.32 -16.88 -1.60
N ARG A 103 1.56 -16.84 -1.12
CA ARG A 103 1.90 -17.12 0.27
C ARG A 103 1.13 -16.23 1.24
N GLU A 104 1.15 -14.92 1.00
CA GLU A 104 0.43 -13.98 1.85
C GLU A 104 -1.07 -14.19 1.80
N ALA A 105 -1.63 -14.45 0.61
CA ALA A 105 -3.04 -14.77 0.45
C ALA A 105 -3.44 -16.03 1.25
N MET A 106 -2.61 -17.07 1.25
CA MET A 106 -2.89 -18.29 2.01
C MET A 106 -2.80 -18.03 3.52
N GLU A 107 -1.77 -17.32 3.98
CA GLU A 107 -1.61 -16.98 5.39
C GLU A 107 -2.77 -16.12 5.90
N ALA A 108 -3.20 -15.13 5.11
CA ALA A 108 -4.39 -14.32 5.40
C ALA A 108 -5.67 -15.16 5.45
N ASN A 109 -5.90 -16.06 4.48
CA ASN A 109 -7.09 -16.93 4.47
C ASN A 109 -7.15 -17.84 5.70
N ARG A 110 -6.01 -18.41 6.12
CA ARG A 110 -5.92 -19.23 7.34
C ARG A 110 -6.21 -18.40 8.58
N GLY A 111 -5.62 -17.20 8.68
CA GLY A 111 -5.84 -16.28 9.80
C GLY A 111 -7.30 -15.87 9.95
N LEU A 112 -8.00 -15.61 8.84
CA LEU A 112 -9.41 -15.20 8.84
C LEU A 112 -10.38 -16.28 9.35
N ARG A 113 -9.94 -17.53 9.53
CA ARG A 113 -10.79 -18.58 10.14
C ARG A 113 -11.22 -18.22 11.56
N VAL A 114 -10.41 -17.45 12.29
CA VAL A 114 -10.73 -16.97 13.64
C VAL A 114 -11.92 -16.01 13.66
N CYS A 115 -12.27 -15.38 12.53
CA CYS A 115 -13.46 -14.53 12.43
C CYS A 115 -14.78 -15.29 12.47
N ARG A 116 -14.75 -16.63 12.49
CA ARG A 116 -15.94 -17.49 12.45
C ARG A 116 -16.41 -17.96 13.82
N VAL A 117 -15.62 -17.75 14.88
CA VAL A 117 -15.78 -18.38 16.22
C VAL A 117 -16.48 -17.51 17.27
N GLY A 118 -17.16 -16.44 16.86
CA GLY A 118 -18.01 -15.62 17.73
C GLY A 118 -17.32 -14.36 18.29
N PRO A 119 -18.01 -13.59 19.14
CA PRO A 119 -17.56 -12.25 19.54
C PRO A 119 -16.36 -12.21 20.49
N GLU A 120 -16.00 -13.32 21.13
CA GLU A 120 -14.83 -13.40 22.04
C GLU A 120 -13.51 -13.22 21.27
N GLU A 121 -13.50 -13.58 19.98
CA GLU A 121 -12.34 -13.51 19.11
C GLU A 121 -12.26 -12.21 18.29
N ARG A 122 -13.00 -11.16 18.67
CA ARG A 122 -13.07 -9.90 17.90
C ARG A 122 -11.70 -9.26 17.67
N GLU A 123 -10.82 -9.23 18.67
CA GLU A 123 -9.47 -8.67 18.55
C GLU A 123 -8.59 -9.52 17.61
N ALA A 124 -8.63 -10.85 17.74
CA ALA A 124 -7.91 -11.76 16.86
C ALA A 124 -8.43 -11.69 15.42
N CYS A 125 -9.75 -11.61 15.24
CA CYS A 125 -10.39 -11.42 13.95
C CYS A 125 -10.04 -10.06 13.34
N TYR A 126 -10.01 -8.99 14.13
CA TYR A 126 -9.58 -7.68 13.66
C TYR A 126 -8.14 -7.72 13.14
N ARG A 127 -7.22 -8.29 13.91
CA ARG A 127 -5.81 -8.49 13.50
C ARG A 127 -5.69 -9.30 12.21
N ALA A 128 -6.48 -10.38 12.08
CA ALA A 128 -6.49 -11.19 10.87
C ALA A 128 -7.01 -10.42 9.64
N GLN A 129 -8.05 -9.58 9.82
CA GLN A 129 -8.58 -8.72 8.76
C GLN A 129 -7.59 -7.62 8.37
N VAL A 130 -6.96 -6.95 9.33
CA VAL A 130 -5.89 -5.98 9.07
C VAL A 130 -4.77 -6.63 8.29
N ARG A 131 -4.35 -7.85 8.64
CA ARG A 131 -3.36 -8.59 7.85
C ARG A 131 -3.85 -8.85 6.42
N ALA A 132 -5.07 -9.34 6.25
CA ALA A 132 -5.61 -9.65 4.93
C ALA A 132 -5.62 -8.43 3.98
N TRP A 133 -5.74 -7.22 4.54
CA TRP A 133 -5.67 -5.97 3.78
C TRP A 133 -4.25 -5.43 3.60
N THR A 134 -3.46 -5.43 4.67
CA THR A 134 -2.17 -4.71 4.73
C THR A 134 -0.95 -5.58 4.48
N THR A 135 -1.10 -6.91 4.55
CA THR A 135 -0.01 -7.91 4.58
C THR A 135 0.89 -7.81 5.82
N LEU A 136 0.43 -7.10 6.86
CA LEU A 136 1.13 -6.94 8.13
C LEU A 136 0.25 -7.37 9.31
N PRO A 137 0.77 -8.11 10.30
CA PRO A 137 -0.04 -8.68 11.38
C PRO A 137 -0.28 -7.68 12.53
N LEU A 138 -0.70 -6.45 12.22
CA LEU A 138 -0.85 -5.35 13.17
C LEU A 138 -2.03 -5.58 14.12
N THR A 139 -1.80 -5.36 15.40
CA THR A 139 -2.82 -5.34 16.45
C THR A 139 -3.60 -4.02 16.43
N ALA A 140 -4.78 -4.01 17.06
CA ALA A 140 -5.57 -2.80 17.20
C ALA A 140 -4.85 -1.67 17.97
N GLU A 141 -4.03 -2.03 18.95
CA GLU A 141 -3.20 -1.10 19.71
C GLU A 141 -2.09 -0.47 18.85
N GLU A 142 -1.41 -1.28 18.02
CA GLU A 142 -0.41 -0.78 17.07
C GLU A 142 -1.04 0.14 16.02
N VAL A 143 -2.20 -0.23 15.48
CA VAL A 143 -2.96 0.63 14.54
C VAL A 143 -3.30 1.97 15.19
N THR A 144 -3.83 1.97 16.40
CA THR A 144 -4.19 3.19 17.15
C THR A 144 -2.95 4.05 17.45
N SER A 145 -1.85 3.40 17.87
CA SER A 145 -0.59 4.08 18.18
C SER A 145 0.05 4.72 16.94
N ASN A 146 0.02 4.02 15.81
CA ASN A 146 0.49 4.53 14.52
C ASN A 146 -0.36 5.72 14.07
N ALA A 147 -1.68 5.62 14.18
CA ALA A 147 -2.59 6.71 13.85
C ALA A 147 -2.28 7.99 14.65
N ALA A 148 -2.06 7.86 15.96
CA ALA A 148 -1.70 8.98 16.81
C ALA A 148 -0.34 9.59 16.42
N ALA A 149 0.64 8.77 16.03
CA ALA A 149 1.95 9.25 15.57
C ALA A 149 1.86 10.00 14.23
N ILE A 150 1.10 9.47 13.26
CA ILE A 150 0.83 10.13 11.98
C ILE A 150 0.18 11.49 12.22
N ARG A 151 -0.90 11.52 13.02
CA ARG A 151 -1.65 12.74 13.29
C ARG A 151 -0.78 13.80 13.93
N ARG A 152 -0.02 13.47 14.99
CA ARG A 152 0.92 14.42 15.62
C ARG A 152 1.91 15.02 14.61
N SER A 153 2.40 14.20 13.68
CA SER A 153 3.36 14.69 12.70
C SER A 153 2.72 15.58 11.64
N LEU A 154 1.53 15.24 11.15
CA LEU A 154 0.81 16.07 10.19
C LEU A 154 0.32 17.36 10.84
N ASP A 155 -0.11 17.33 12.10
CA ASP A 155 -0.48 18.51 12.89
C ASP A 155 0.69 19.49 13.00
N ALA A 156 1.91 18.99 13.28
CA ALA A 156 3.11 19.82 13.37
C ALA A 156 3.47 20.49 12.04
N GLU A 157 3.24 19.82 10.91
CA GLU A 157 3.45 20.39 9.58
C GLU A 157 2.33 21.37 9.18
N LEU A 158 1.09 21.04 9.51
CA LEU A 158 -0.10 21.80 9.15
C LEU A 158 -0.18 23.13 9.92
N ALA A 159 0.11 23.13 11.22
CA ALA A 159 -0.03 24.28 12.12
C ALA A 159 0.58 25.59 11.57
N PRO A 160 1.85 25.65 11.13
CA PRO A 160 2.41 26.89 10.59
C PRO A 160 1.77 27.32 9.27
N VAL A 161 1.23 26.40 8.47
CA VAL A 161 0.56 26.72 7.19
C VAL A 161 -0.82 27.30 7.47
N VAL A 162 -1.63 26.66 8.33
CA VAL A 162 -2.98 27.16 8.67
C VAL A 162 -2.93 28.49 9.42
N GLN A 163 -1.87 28.75 10.21
CA GLN A 163 -1.66 30.06 10.80
C GLN A 163 -1.53 31.15 9.73
N ARG A 164 -0.83 30.88 8.62
CA ARG A 164 -0.67 31.83 7.51
C ARG A 164 -1.94 32.02 6.70
N VAL A 165 -2.64 30.93 6.38
CA VAL A 165 -3.75 30.96 5.40
C VAL A 165 -5.14 31.14 6.03
N LEU A 166 -5.32 30.76 7.30
CA LEU A 166 -6.59 30.83 8.02
C LEU A 166 -6.54 31.69 9.28
N GLY A 167 -5.34 32.08 9.74
CA GLY A 167 -5.16 32.89 10.94
C GLY A 167 -5.38 32.15 12.26
N THR A 168 -5.43 30.81 12.24
CA THR A 168 -5.59 29.98 13.44
C THR A 168 -4.42 29.01 13.59
N SER A 169 -4.01 28.76 14.84
CA SER A 169 -3.07 27.70 15.20
C SER A 169 -3.78 26.41 15.63
N ASP A 170 -5.11 26.43 15.75
CA ASP A 170 -5.92 25.23 16.01
C ASP A 170 -6.13 24.47 14.69
N VAL A 171 -5.38 23.37 14.54
CA VAL A 171 -5.45 22.49 13.36
C VAL A 171 -6.81 21.79 13.22
N ASP A 172 -7.52 21.53 14.32
CA ASP A 172 -8.85 20.92 14.28
C ASP A 172 -9.92 21.95 13.91
N GLU A 173 -9.76 23.20 14.34
CA GLU A 173 -10.54 24.32 13.81
C GLU A 173 -10.33 24.46 12.31
N ALA A 174 -9.09 24.45 11.83
CA ALA A 174 -8.77 24.53 10.41
C ALA A 174 -9.44 23.40 9.61
N ARG A 175 -9.38 22.15 10.08
CA ARG A 175 -10.06 20.99 9.46
C ARG A 175 -11.57 21.21 9.35
N ARG A 176 -12.21 21.69 10.42
CA ARG A 176 -13.65 21.99 10.42
C ARG A 176 -13.97 23.08 9.40
N ARG A 177 -13.21 24.17 9.38
CA ARG A 177 -13.43 25.30 8.45
C ARG A 177 -13.32 24.86 7.00
N PHE A 178 -12.29 24.08 6.65
CA PHE A 178 -12.10 23.52 5.31
C PHE A 178 -13.27 22.66 4.80
N ARG A 179 -14.10 22.12 5.71
CA ARG A 179 -15.23 21.24 5.38
C ARG A 179 -16.62 21.85 5.58
N SER A 180 -16.71 23.02 6.21
CA SER A 180 -18.00 23.66 6.53
C SER A 180 -18.18 25.05 5.94
N GLU A 181 -17.10 25.78 5.64
CA GLU A 181 -17.23 27.12 5.07
C GLU A 181 -17.51 27.06 3.56
N ALA A 182 -18.59 27.73 3.13
CA ALA A 182 -19.04 27.74 1.74
C ALA A 182 -17.94 28.16 0.74
N ARG A 183 -17.01 29.04 1.15
CA ARG A 183 -15.90 29.49 0.28
C ARG A 183 -14.91 28.38 -0.12
N PHE A 184 -14.91 27.24 0.57
CA PHE A 184 -14.08 26.09 0.22
C PHE A 184 -14.83 25.01 -0.55
N MET A 185 -16.16 25.09 -0.64
CA MET A 185 -16.98 24.09 -1.32
C MET A 185 -16.95 24.30 -2.83
N ALA A 186 -17.18 23.23 -3.59
CA ALA A 186 -17.36 23.34 -5.03
C ALA A 186 -18.69 24.04 -5.35
N GLY A 187 -18.68 24.90 -6.37
CA GLY A 187 -19.88 25.63 -6.79
C GLY A 187 -20.85 24.77 -7.60
N SER A 188 -20.36 23.74 -8.29
CA SER A 188 -21.13 22.95 -9.24
C SER A 188 -20.48 21.59 -9.55
N ARG A 189 -21.22 20.73 -10.26
CA ARG A 189 -20.70 19.47 -10.80
C ARG A 189 -19.63 19.74 -11.87
N GLU A 190 -19.86 20.78 -12.67
CA GLU A 190 -18.96 21.29 -13.70
C GLU A 190 -17.65 21.77 -13.10
N ASP A 191 -17.69 22.45 -11.95
CA ASP A 191 -16.50 22.89 -11.22
C ASP A 191 -15.63 21.72 -10.76
N LEU A 192 -16.22 20.69 -10.13
CA LEU A 192 -15.47 19.50 -9.72
C LEU A 192 -14.80 18.82 -10.91
N THR A 193 -15.51 18.70 -12.03
CA THR A 193 -14.98 18.10 -13.27
C THR A 193 -13.83 18.93 -13.84
N ARG A 194 -14.00 20.25 -13.91
CA ARG A 194 -12.99 21.20 -14.41
C ARG A 194 -11.72 21.17 -13.55
N LEU A 195 -11.86 21.21 -12.22
CA LEU A 195 -10.74 21.15 -11.28
C LEU A 195 -10.00 19.81 -11.39
N THR A 196 -10.73 18.70 -11.45
CA THR A 196 -10.14 17.36 -11.64
C THR A 196 -9.35 17.29 -12.95
N ASN A 197 -9.90 17.81 -14.06
CA ASN A 197 -9.22 17.81 -15.35
C ASN A 197 -7.96 18.69 -15.36
N ALA A 198 -8.00 19.86 -14.70
CA ALA A 198 -6.84 20.73 -14.54
C ALA A 198 -5.72 20.03 -13.76
N ALA A 199 -6.06 19.36 -12.65
CA ALA A 199 -5.11 18.61 -11.85
C ALA A 199 -4.49 17.43 -12.61
N LEU A 200 -5.30 16.65 -13.36
CA LEU A 200 -4.78 15.57 -14.21
C LEU A 200 -3.83 16.08 -15.30
N THR A 201 -4.15 17.23 -15.91
CA THR A 201 -3.30 17.85 -16.93
C THR A 201 -1.96 18.31 -16.34
N ALA A 202 -2.01 19.00 -15.19
CA ALA A 202 -0.82 19.46 -14.48
C ALA A 202 0.05 18.28 -14.01
N GLY A 203 -0.55 17.25 -13.42
CA GLY A 203 0.15 16.04 -12.98
C GLY A 203 0.83 15.33 -14.14
N ARG A 204 0.12 15.13 -15.26
CA ARG A 204 0.67 14.48 -16.47
C ARG A 204 1.88 15.23 -17.02
N ALA A 205 1.84 16.57 -17.02
CA ALA A 205 2.93 17.40 -17.56
C ALA A 205 4.25 17.25 -16.78
N ARG A 206 4.19 16.94 -15.49
CA ARG A 206 5.37 16.79 -14.61
C ARG A 206 5.91 15.36 -14.54
N MET A 207 5.21 14.35 -15.08
CA MET A 207 5.55 12.94 -14.87
C MET A 207 7.01 12.59 -15.24
N GLN A 208 7.53 13.12 -16.34
CA GLN A 208 8.88 12.78 -16.82
C GLN A 208 10.01 13.32 -15.92
N GLU A 209 9.72 14.32 -15.08
CA GLU A 209 10.68 14.83 -14.09
C GLU A 209 10.83 13.86 -12.90
N TRP A 210 9.80 13.05 -12.64
CA TRP A 210 9.68 12.23 -11.42
C TRP A 210 9.68 10.72 -11.68
N PHE A 211 9.51 10.29 -12.92
CA PHE A 211 9.40 8.88 -13.31
C PHE A 211 10.20 8.60 -14.57
N LEU A 212 10.95 7.50 -14.57
CA LEU A 212 11.66 7.02 -15.76
C LEU A 212 10.70 6.42 -16.79
N ASP A 213 9.62 5.83 -16.30
CA ASP A 213 8.59 5.16 -17.06
C ASP A 213 7.27 5.85 -16.78
N VAL A 214 6.54 6.28 -17.81
CA VAL A 214 5.23 6.95 -17.68
C VAL A 214 4.14 6.05 -18.26
N ALA A 215 2.93 6.11 -17.67
CA ALA A 215 1.78 5.39 -18.20
C ALA A 215 1.45 5.85 -19.63
N PRO A 216 1.25 4.93 -20.58
CA PRO A 216 1.03 5.29 -21.98
C PRO A 216 -0.37 5.84 -22.25
N ASP A 217 -1.36 5.35 -21.51
CA ASP A 217 -2.77 5.63 -21.77
C ASP A 217 -3.23 6.93 -21.13
N THR A 218 -4.10 7.67 -21.83
CA THR A 218 -4.79 8.82 -21.26
C THR A 218 -5.93 8.36 -20.35
N LEU A 219 -6.05 9.00 -19.18
CA LEU A 219 -7.13 8.77 -18.23
C LEU A 219 -8.30 9.69 -18.57
N VAL A 220 -9.49 9.13 -18.77
CA VAL A 220 -10.71 9.93 -18.97
C VAL A 220 -11.43 10.18 -17.65
N ILE A 221 -12.20 11.27 -17.54
CA ILE A 221 -13.09 11.49 -16.40
C ILE A 221 -14.49 11.04 -16.80
N VAL A 222 -15.11 10.20 -15.98
CA VAL A 222 -16.52 9.80 -16.13
C VAL A 222 -17.26 10.03 -14.81
N PRO A 223 -18.53 10.44 -14.83
CA PRO A 223 -19.31 10.53 -13.61
C PRO A 223 -19.58 9.13 -13.03
N GLU A 224 -19.67 9.02 -11.70
CA GLU A 224 -20.22 7.82 -11.05
C GLU A 224 -21.67 7.62 -11.52
N PRO A 225 -22.11 6.38 -11.81
CA PRO A 225 -23.48 6.10 -12.22
C PRO A 225 -24.51 6.63 -11.22
N ALA A 226 -25.62 7.17 -11.74
CA ALA A 226 -26.61 7.89 -10.94
C ALA A 226 -27.25 7.05 -9.83
N ASP A 227 -27.37 5.73 -10.02
CA ASP A 227 -27.89 4.78 -9.04
C ASP A 227 -26.92 4.52 -7.87
N ARG A 228 -25.64 4.89 -8.03
CA ARG A 228 -24.58 4.73 -7.04
C ARG A 228 -24.08 6.05 -6.47
N GLU A 229 -24.32 7.16 -7.15
CA GLU A 229 -23.69 8.45 -6.83
C GLU A 229 -23.89 8.91 -5.38
N ALA A 230 -25.10 8.73 -4.84
CA ALA A 230 -25.46 9.10 -3.46
C ALA A 230 -24.91 8.15 -2.38
N THR A 231 -24.56 6.91 -2.76
CA THR A 231 -24.13 5.85 -1.83
C THR A 231 -22.66 5.48 -2.00
N ALA A 232 -22.01 5.97 -3.06
CA ALA A 232 -20.58 5.80 -3.29
C ALA A 232 -19.81 6.50 -2.16
N GLY A 233 -19.11 5.70 -1.35
CA GLY A 233 -18.39 6.18 -0.17
C GLY A 233 -17.06 6.88 -0.46
N ALA A 234 -16.65 7.00 -1.71
CA ALA A 234 -15.40 7.67 -2.12
C ALA A 234 -15.68 8.85 -3.06
N PRO A 235 -14.86 9.91 -3.02
CA PRO A 235 -15.04 11.07 -3.87
C PRO A 235 -14.70 10.82 -5.33
N ALA A 236 -13.78 9.90 -5.58
CA ALA A 236 -13.48 9.35 -6.89
C ALA A 236 -12.99 7.89 -6.73
N ARG A 237 -12.86 7.18 -7.84
CA ARG A 237 -12.16 5.90 -7.92
C ARG A 237 -11.56 5.68 -9.30
N TYR A 238 -10.44 4.99 -9.35
CA TYR A 238 -9.82 4.54 -10.58
C TYR A 238 -10.56 3.32 -11.13
N GLN A 239 -10.73 3.30 -12.45
CA GLN A 239 -11.26 2.19 -13.20
C GLN A 239 -10.30 1.80 -14.32
N ARG A 240 -9.84 0.55 -14.28
CA ARG A 240 -8.99 -0.05 -15.32
C ARG A 240 -9.72 -0.06 -16.67
N ALA A 241 -8.96 0.06 -17.75
CA ALA A 241 -9.46 -0.15 -19.10
C ALA A 241 -10.03 -1.58 -19.24
N ALA A 242 -11.21 -1.72 -19.84
CA ALA A 242 -11.88 -3.01 -19.99
C ALA A 242 -12.88 -3.01 -21.16
N GLY A 243 -12.89 -4.09 -21.94
CA GLY A 243 -13.91 -4.32 -22.97
C GLY A 243 -13.99 -3.22 -24.04
N GLY A 244 -12.85 -2.62 -24.41
CA GLY A 244 -12.78 -1.50 -25.35
C GLY A 244 -12.97 -0.12 -24.73
N ASN A 245 -13.35 -0.04 -23.44
CA ASN A 245 -13.41 1.24 -22.72
C ASN A 245 -12.02 1.66 -22.21
N PRO A 246 -11.65 2.95 -22.30
CA PRO A 246 -10.41 3.46 -21.75
C PRO A 246 -10.40 3.39 -20.22
N ALA A 247 -9.21 3.50 -19.62
CA ALA A 247 -9.09 3.70 -18.18
C ALA A 247 -9.75 5.04 -17.78
N ALA A 248 -10.43 5.06 -16.64
CA ALA A 248 -11.20 6.21 -16.20
C ALA A 248 -10.98 6.56 -14.72
N LEU A 249 -11.01 7.86 -14.42
CA LEU A 249 -11.29 8.38 -13.09
C LEU A 249 -12.80 8.56 -13.01
N VAL A 250 -13.43 7.71 -12.20
CA VAL A 250 -14.86 7.79 -11.93
C VAL A 250 -15.06 8.81 -10.82
N LEU A 251 -15.65 9.96 -11.14
CA LEU A 251 -15.80 11.10 -10.25
C LEU A 251 -17.21 11.13 -9.66
N ASN A 252 -17.31 11.17 -8.33
CA ASN A 252 -18.58 11.35 -7.66
C ASN A 252 -18.91 12.84 -7.57
N LEU A 253 -20.01 13.24 -8.20
CA LEU A 253 -20.48 14.62 -8.31
C LEU A 253 -21.70 14.89 -7.41
N TYR A 254 -22.01 13.98 -6.48
CA TYR A 254 -23.13 14.11 -5.55
C TYR A 254 -22.89 15.21 -4.52
N ARG A 255 -23.85 16.15 -4.41
CA ARG A 255 -23.82 17.31 -3.50
C ARG A 255 -22.51 18.11 -3.61
N PRO A 256 -22.20 18.70 -4.77
CA PRO A 256 -20.96 19.48 -4.96
C PRO A 256 -20.82 20.61 -3.94
N GLU A 257 -21.93 21.21 -3.51
CA GLU A 257 -21.99 22.27 -2.51
C GLU A 257 -21.60 21.83 -1.09
N GLN A 258 -21.44 20.51 -0.87
CA GLN A 258 -20.99 19.92 0.40
C GLN A 258 -19.62 19.24 0.25
N ARG A 259 -18.95 19.42 -0.90
CA ARG A 259 -17.63 18.86 -1.18
C ARG A 259 -16.60 19.97 -1.28
N PRO A 260 -15.49 19.89 -0.54
CA PRO A 260 -14.40 20.83 -0.73
C PRO A 260 -13.89 20.79 -2.17
N ALA A 261 -13.80 21.93 -2.83
CA ALA A 261 -13.33 22.06 -4.21
C ALA A 261 -11.94 21.43 -4.38
N MET A 262 -11.10 21.56 -3.36
CA MET A 262 -9.74 20.99 -3.35
C MET A 262 -9.68 19.48 -3.24
N GLY A 263 -10.77 18.84 -2.81
CA GLY A 263 -10.90 17.38 -2.90
C GLY A 263 -10.78 16.88 -4.33
N ALA A 264 -11.13 17.68 -5.34
CA ALA A 264 -10.94 17.32 -6.75
C ALA A 264 -9.46 17.17 -7.12
N TRP A 265 -8.58 18.02 -6.56
CA TRP A 265 -7.14 17.98 -6.85
C TRP A 265 -6.49 16.75 -6.22
N VAL A 266 -6.82 16.49 -4.96
CA VAL A 266 -6.32 15.31 -4.24
C VAL A 266 -6.83 14.02 -4.89
N ALA A 267 -8.12 13.96 -5.23
CA ALA A 267 -8.67 12.82 -5.98
C ALA A 267 -7.96 12.62 -7.33
N ALA A 268 -7.65 13.68 -8.07
CA ALA A 268 -6.96 13.58 -9.35
C ALA A 268 -5.54 13.02 -9.23
N VAL A 269 -4.77 13.41 -8.21
CA VAL A 269 -3.41 12.90 -8.01
C VAL A 269 -3.40 11.51 -7.40
N HIS A 270 -4.39 11.16 -6.57
CA HIS A 270 -4.57 9.84 -5.97
C HIS A 270 -5.00 8.81 -7.01
N GLU A 271 -6.00 9.13 -7.84
CA GLU A 271 -6.56 8.19 -8.81
C GLU A 271 -5.81 8.21 -10.16
N GLY A 272 -5.14 9.32 -10.46
CA GLY A 272 -4.58 9.62 -11.76
C GLY A 272 -3.05 9.68 -11.77
N TYR A 273 -2.52 10.89 -11.89
CA TYR A 273 -1.08 11.15 -12.03
C TYR A 273 -0.55 11.85 -10.78
N PRO A 274 0.40 11.27 -10.03
CA PRO A 274 1.10 9.99 -10.27
C PRO A 274 0.48 8.75 -9.59
N GLY A 275 -0.77 8.83 -9.13
CA GLY A 275 -1.45 7.77 -8.36
C GLY A 275 -1.86 6.50 -9.12
N HIS A 276 -3.05 5.98 -8.84
CA HIS A 276 -3.47 4.63 -9.23
C HIS A 276 -3.38 4.38 -10.73
N HIS A 277 -3.85 5.29 -11.58
CA HIS A 277 -3.71 5.12 -13.04
C HIS A 277 -2.27 4.87 -13.44
N HIS A 278 -1.34 5.66 -12.91
CA HIS A 278 0.06 5.49 -13.22
C HIS A 278 0.62 4.18 -12.65
N GLN A 279 0.46 3.93 -11.35
CA GLN A 279 0.97 2.74 -10.67
C GLN A 279 0.45 1.44 -11.29
N ILE A 280 -0.85 1.36 -11.56
CA ILE A 280 -1.47 0.19 -12.15
C ILE A 280 -1.00 -0.02 -13.60
N SER A 281 -0.89 1.05 -14.38
CA SER A 281 -0.44 0.97 -15.78
C SER A 281 1.01 0.51 -15.91
N ILE A 282 1.89 0.98 -15.01
CA ILE A 282 3.28 0.51 -14.96
C ILE A 282 3.33 -0.94 -14.50
N GLY A 283 2.63 -1.28 -13.42
CA GLY A 283 2.62 -2.63 -12.85
C GLY A 283 2.05 -3.70 -13.79
N ALA A 284 1.09 -3.34 -14.66
CA ALA A 284 0.53 -4.25 -15.64
C ALA A 284 1.58 -4.82 -16.62
N ARG A 285 2.72 -4.14 -16.80
CA ARG A 285 3.83 -4.60 -17.65
C ARG A 285 4.51 -5.86 -17.11
N ALA A 286 4.42 -6.11 -15.80
CA ALA A 286 5.00 -7.29 -15.16
C ALA A 286 4.21 -8.59 -15.42
N ARG A 287 2.97 -8.49 -15.93
CA ARG A 287 2.14 -9.61 -16.42
C ARG A 287 1.97 -10.79 -15.45
N HIS A 288 1.77 -10.51 -14.16
CA HIS A 288 1.50 -11.56 -13.18
C HIS A 288 0.03 -12.01 -13.20
N PRO A 289 -0.28 -13.28 -13.53
CA PRO A 289 -1.66 -13.75 -13.65
C PRO A 289 -2.45 -13.68 -12.33
N VAL A 290 -1.76 -13.77 -11.18
CA VAL A 290 -2.39 -13.73 -9.85
C VAL A 290 -2.84 -12.34 -9.41
N LEU A 291 -2.25 -11.26 -9.96
CA LEU A 291 -2.63 -9.88 -9.61
C LEU A 291 -4.02 -9.49 -10.13
N GLY A 292 -4.62 -10.30 -11.00
CA GLY A 292 -6.04 -10.16 -11.36
C GLY A 292 -7.02 -10.71 -10.32
N PHE A 293 -6.54 -11.50 -9.34
CA PHE A 293 -7.36 -12.22 -8.37
C PHE A 293 -7.12 -11.78 -6.92
N PHE A 294 -5.92 -11.28 -6.62
CA PHE A 294 -5.50 -10.79 -5.31
C PHE A 294 -5.09 -9.33 -5.41
N LEU A 295 -5.71 -8.50 -4.57
CA LEU A 295 -5.40 -7.08 -4.45
C LEU A 295 -4.42 -6.87 -3.29
N MET A 296 -3.29 -6.23 -3.54
CA MET A 296 -2.37 -5.85 -2.47
C MET A 296 -2.72 -4.45 -1.94
N ALA A 297 -3.84 -4.35 -1.23
CA ALA A 297 -4.44 -3.06 -0.86
C ALA A 297 -3.48 -2.18 -0.04
N GLY A 298 -2.68 -2.76 0.86
CA GLY A 298 -1.61 -2.05 1.58
C GLY A 298 -0.64 -1.32 0.64
N PHE A 299 -0.18 -1.98 -0.42
CA PHE A 299 0.69 -1.35 -1.42
C PHE A 299 -0.06 -0.33 -2.27
N THR A 300 -1.22 -0.72 -2.80
CA THR A 300 -2.00 0.10 -3.74
C THR A 300 -2.44 1.42 -3.09
N GLU A 301 -3.13 1.35 -1.97
CA GLU A 301 -3.63 2.54 -1.25
C GLU A 301 -2.49 3.36 -0.63
N GLY A 302 -1.42 2.68 -0.21
CA GLY A 302 -0.20 3.32 0.24
C GLY A 302 0.45 4.18 -0.85
N TRP A 303 0.48 3.68 -2.08
CA TRP A 303 0.94 4.45 -3.25
C TRP A 303 0.03 5.63 -3.55
N GLY A 304 -1.28 5.47 -3.41
CA GLY A 304 -2.26 6.55 -3.55
C GLY A 304 -1.94 7.73 -2.63
N LEU A 305 -1.82 7.48 -1.32
CA LEU A 305 -1.45 8.53 -0.35
C LEU A 305 -0.03 9.07 -0.54
N TYR A 306 0.91 8.20 -0.92
CA TYR A 306 2.27 8.64 -1.28
C TYR A 306 2.24 9.63 -2.44
N SER A 307 1.37 9.39 -3.43
CA SER A 307 1.20 10.26 -4.60
C SER A 307 0.61 11.61 -4.24
N GLU A 308 -0.27 11.68 -3.24
CA GLU A 308 -0.77 12.96 -2.69
C GLU A 308 0.36 13.78 -2.07
N ARG A 309 1.23 13.16 -1.26
CA ARG A 309 2.42 13.82 -0.72
C ARG A 309 3.38 14.23 -1.83
N LEU A 310 3.63 13.35 -2.80
CA LEU A 310 4.50 13.60 -3.93
C LEU A 310 4.01 14.77 -4.78
N ALA A 311 2.69 14.96 -4.91
CA ALA A 311 2.11 16.09 -5.63
C ALA A 311 2.53 17.46 -5.04
N ASP A 312 2.74 17.56 -3.72
CA ASP A 312 3.29 18.76 -3.08
C ASP A 312 4.73 19.01 -3.54
N GLU A 313 5.56 17.97 -3.52
CA GLU A 313 6.96 18.03 -3.95
C GLU A 313 7.11 18.32 -5.46
N MET A 314 6.16 17.84 -6.26
CA MET A 314 6.04 18.13 -7.69
C MET A 314 5.57 19.58 -7.97
N GLY A 315 5.13 20.32 -6.94
CA GLY A 315 4.57 21.66 -7.07
C GLY A 315 3.22 21.67 -7.79
N LEU A 316 2.39 20.64 -7.58
CA LEU A 316 1.07 20.55 -8.20
C LEU A 316 0.01 21.32 -7.41
N TYR A 317 0.15 21.51 -6.10
CA TYR A 317 -0.83 22.32 -5.35
C TYR A 317 -0.63 23.82 -5.67
N PRO A 318 -1.70 24.54 -6.08
CA PRO A 318 -1.56 25.88 -6.65
C PRO A 318 -1.25 26.99 -5.63
N SER A 319 -1.52 26.79 -4.33
CA SER A 319 -1.11 27.73 -3.28
C SER A 319 -0.98 27.07 -1.90
N ASP A 320 -0.48 27.84 -0.92
CA ASP A 320 -0.40 27.44 0.49
C ASP A 320 -1.77 27.04 1.08
N LEU A 321 -2.88 27.58 0.56
CA LEU A 321 -4.22 27.23 1.01
C LEU A 321 -4.58 25.80 0.60
N GLU A 322 -4.35 25.46 -0.67
CA GLU A 322 -4.51 24.11 -1.19
C GLU A 322 -3.56 23.13 -0.52
N ARG A 323 -2.34 23.60 -0.24
CA ARG A 323 -1.35 22.88 0.55
C ARG A 323 -1.87 22.52 1.95
N ALA A 324 -2.42 23.50 2.65
CA ALA A 324 -3.01 23.29 3.97
C ALA A 324 -4.22 22.34 3.93
N TRP A 325 -5.05 22.45 2.88
CA TRP A 325 -6.19 21.56 2.71
C TRP A 325 -5.75 20.10 2.53
N TYR A 326 -4.76 19.82 1.67
CA TYR A 326 -4.30 18.44 1.48
C TYR A 326 -3.69 17.87 2.77
N LEU A 327 -2.90 18.66 3.52
CA LEU A 327 -2.31 18.20 4.77
C LEU A 327 -3.39 17.86 5.81
N ALA A 328 -4.45 18.69 5.86
CA ALA A 328 -5.63 18.42 6.67
C ALA A 328 -6.36 17.15 6.20
N HIS A 329 -6.46 16.91 4.88
CA HIS A 329 -7.06 15.72 4.28
C HIS A 329 -6.27 14.44 4.56
N LEU A 330 -4.94 14.47 4.45
CA LEU A 330 -4.05 13.32 4.68
C LEU A 330 -4.20 12.77 6.11
N SER A 331 -4.62 13.62 7.05
CA SER A 331 -4.91 13.23 8.43
C SER A 331 -6.17 12.36 8.57
N ASP A 332 -7.06 12.32 7.57
CA ASP A 332 -8.29 11.52 7.60
C ASP A 332 -8.01 10.03 7.68
N ALA A 333 -6.97 9.55 6.99
CA ALA A 333 -6.55 8.15 7.08
C ALA A 333 -6.16 7.79 8.51
N ALA A 334 -5.47 8.70 9.22
CA ALA A 334 -5.15 8.53 10.63
C ALA A 334 -6.40 8.55 11.52
N ILE A 335 -7.37 9.44 11.26
CA ILE A 335 -8.66 9.45 12.00
C ILE A 335 -9.42 8.13 11.78
N GLY A 336 -9.45 7.63 10.54
CA GLY A 336 -10.02 6.33 10.20
C GLY A 336 -9.35 5.18 10.95
N MET A 337 -8.02 5.18 11.05
CA MET A 337 -7.26 4.20 11.84
C MET A 337 -7.50 4.30 13.35
N LEU A 338 -8.02 5.40 13.89
CA LEU A 338 -8.47 5.45 15.29
C LEU A 338 -9.86 4.81 15.45
N ILE A 339 -10.75 5.09 14.51
CA ILE A 339 -12.15 4.63 14.54
C ILE A 339 -12.26 3.14 14.24
N ASP A 340 -11.56 2.67 13.22
CA ASP A 340 -11.64 1.30 12.70
C ASP A 340 -11.39 0.21 13.77
N PRO A 341 -10.27 0.22 14.51
CA PRO A 341 -10.06 -0.72 15.60
C PRO A 341 -11.05 -0.50 16.75
N ALA A 342 -11.55 0.71 16.96
CA ALA A 342 -12.45 0.98 18.08
C ALA A 342 -13.85 0.38 17.84
N ILE A 343 -14.41 0.53 16.64
CA ILE A 343 -15.73 -0.04 16.32
C ILE A 343 -15.66 -1.54 16.05
N ASN A 344 -14.61 -2.02 15.36
CA ASN A 344 -14.55 -3.42 14.94
C ASN A 344 -14.17 -4.37 16.08
N THR A 345 -13.54 -3.87 17.15
CA THR A 345 -13.30 -4.67 18.37
C THR A 345 -14.36 -4.44 19.46
N GLY A 346 -15.36 -3.60 19.18
CA GLY A 346 -16.50 -3.37 20.07
C GLY A 346 -16.23 -2.38 21.21
N ARG A 347 -15.14 -1.61 21.16
CA ARG A 347 -14.85 -0.54 22.13
C ARG A 347 -15.77 0.67 21.96
N TRP A 348 -16.13 1.00 20.72
CA TRP A 348 -17.03 2.11 20.39
C TRP A 348 -18.31 1.63 19.72
N SER A 349 -19.41 2.33 19.99
CA SER A 349 -20.64 2.22 19.22
C SER A 349 -20.50 2.89 17.85
N ARG A 350 -21.40 2.54 16.92
CA ARG A 350 -21.46 3.21 15.61
C ARG A 350 -21.68 4.72 15.75
N GLU A 351 -22.51 5.15 16.70
CA GLU A 351 -22.78 6.57 16.92
C GLU A 351 -21.55 7.31 17.43
N GLN A 352 -20.78 6.71 18.36
CA GLN A 352 -19.52 7.30 18.83
C GLN A 352 -18.52 7.51 17.68
N ALA A 353 -18.46 6.59 16.71
CA ALA A 353 -17.64 6.76 15.53
C ALA A 353 -18.15 7.88 14.59
N ILE A 354 -19.46 7.98 14.39
CA ILE A 354 -20.07 9.06 13.60
C ILE A 354 -19.77 10.41 14.24
N ASP A 355 -20.03 10.56 15.54
CA ASP A 355 -19.78 11.78 16.29
C ASP A 355 -18.30 12.17 16.27
N THR A 356 -17.40 11.19 16.39
CA THR A 356 -15.95 11.43 16.26
C THR A 356 -15.59 11.96 14.87
N MET A 357 -16.13 11.39 13.79
CA MET A 357 -15.88 11.92 12.44
C MET A 357 -16.41 13.36 12.31
N VAL A 358 -17.62 13.64 12.77
CA VAL A 358 -18.22 14.99 12.67
C VAL A 358 -17.39 16.00 13.46
N THR A 359 -17.01 15.68 14.69
CA THR A 359 -16.34 16.62 15.60
C THR A 359 -14.85 16.81 15.30
N VAL A 360 -14.13 15.72 14.98
CA VAL A 360 -12.67 15.73 14.78
C VAL A 360 -12.31 16.03 13.33
N SER A 361 -12.97 15.40 12.36
CA SER A 361 -12.65 15.63 10.94
C SER A 361 -13.43 16.79 10.33
N GLY A 362 -14.56 17.21 10.94
CA GLY A 362 -15.42 18.26 10.42
C GLY A 362 -16.31 17.81 9.26
N ARG A 363 -16.41 16.50 9.01
CA ARG A 363 -17.22 15.96 7.91
C ARG A 363 -18.73 16.15 8.17
N PRO A 364 -19.52 16.39 7.12
CA PRO A 364 -20.97 16.36 7.22
C PRO A 364 -21.46 15.02 7.76
N ARG A 365 -22.52 15.04 8.58
CA ARG A 365 -23.05 13.83 9.23
C ARG A 365 -23.37 12.70 8.25
N TRP A 366 -23.98 13.00 7.09
CA TRP A 366 -24.32 12.00 6.09
C TRP A 366 -23.08 11.26 5.55
N GLU A 367 -21.95 11.98 5.43
CA GLU A 367 -20.69 11.39 5.00
C GLU A 367 -20.07 10.54 6.14
N ALA A 368 -20.15 11.02 7.38
CA ALA A 368 -19.73 10.27 8.56
C ALA A 368 -20.51 8.96 8.75
N GLU A 369 -21.81 8.95 8.46
CA GLU A 369 -22.67 7.77 8.51
C GLU A 369 -22.26 6.72 7.46
N ASN A 370 -21.97 7.16 6.23
CA ASN A 370 -21.44 6.31 5.17
C ASN A 370 -20.04 5.77 5.53
N TYR A 371 -19.20 6.62 6.12
CA TYR A 371 -17.85 6.27 6.56
C TYR A 371 -17.87 5.17 7.63
N ALA A 372 -18.68 5.35 8.69
CA ALA A 372 -18.84 4.35 9.74
C ALA A 372 -19.42 3.02 9.20
N ALA A 373 -20.38 3.09 8.28
CA ALA A 373 -20.93 1.89 7.63
C ALA A 373 -19.85 1.14 6.83
N ARG A 374 -19.01 1.85 6.07
CA ARG A 374 -17.88 1.27 5.34
C ARG A 374 -16.87 0.60 6.28
N HIS A 375 -16.54 1.22 7.42
CA HIS A 375 -15.54 0.68 8.36
C HIS A 375 -16.04 -0.61 9.03
N LEU A 376 -17.33 -0.72 9.30
CA LEU A 376 -17.96 -1.96 9.78
C LEU A 376 -18.03 -3.04 8.68
N ALA A 377 -18.32 -2.64 7.44
CA ALA A 377 -18.44 -3.57 6.32
C ALA A 377 -17.07 -4.09 5.83
N THR A 378 -16.01 -3.30 5.99
CA THR A 378 -14.65 -3.58 5.51
C THR A 378 -13.60 -3.34 6.59
N SER A 379 -13.81 -3.97 7.75
CA SER A 379 -12.90 -3.92 8.91
C SER A 379 -11.43 -4.08 8.50
N GLY A 380 -10.58 -3.15 8.96
CA GLY A 380 -9.15 -3.14 8.67
C GLY A 380 -8.75 -2.53 7.33
N GLN A 381 -9.68 -2.24 6.41
CA GLN A 381 -9.33 -1.74 5.07
C GLN A 381 -8.78 -0.32 5.12
N ILE A 382 -9.32 0.57 5.97
CA ILE A 382 -8.81 1.95 6.06
C ILE A 382 -7.35 2.03 6.54
N VAL A 383 -6.86 0.97 7.19
CA VAL A 383 -5.48 0.87 7.69
C VAL A 383 -4.48 0.81 6.54
N THR A 384 -4.88 0.32 5.36
CA THR A 384 -3.98 0.15 4.19
C THR A 384 -3.38 1.46 3.72
N TYR A 385 -4.19 2.52 3.69
CA TYR A 385 -3.82 3.84 3.21
C TYR A 385 -2.58 4.35 3.95
N ALA A 386 -2.71 4.56 5.27
CA ALA A 386 -1.65 5.19 6.03
C ALA A 386 -0.47 4.26 6.29
N VAL A 387 -0.69 2.95 6.52
CA VAL A 387 0.41 2.00 6.77
C VAL A 387 1.24 1.80 5.50
N GLY A 388 0.62 1.67 4.34
CA GLY A 388 1.33 1.57 3.07
C GLY A 388 2.11 2.85 2.74
N TYR A 389 1.47 4.01 2.92
CA TYR A 389 2.12 5.32 2.77
C TYR A 389 3.36 5.44 3.65
N GLN A 390 3.24 5.07 4.93
CA GLN A 390 4.35 5.11 5.88
C GLN A 390 5.50 4.21 5.46
N GLU A 391 5.22 2.99 4.99
CA GLU A 391 6.26 2.07 4.54
C GLU A 391 6.98 2.63 3.30
N ILE A 392 6.27 3.21 2.33
CA ILE A 392 6.90 3.84 1.16
C ILE A 392 7.76 5.05 1.57
N MET A 393 7.24 5.93 2.43
CA MET A 393 7.98 7.10 2.93
C MET A 393 9.23 6.69 3.72
N ARG A 394 9.11 5.61 4.52
CA ARG A 394 10.24 5.02 5.24
C ARG A 394 11.33 4.55 4.30
N LEU A 395 10.95 3.73 3.33
CA LEU A 395 11.86 3.14 2.37
C LEU A 395 12.56 4.23 1.54
N ARG A 396 11.82 5.27 1.16
CA ARG A 396 12.36 6.44 0.48
C ARG A 396 13.39 7.20 1.33
N ALA A 397 13.07 7.46 2.60
CA ALA A 397 13.97 8.16 3.51
C ALA A 397 15.25 7.37 3.79
N ASP A 398 15.14 6.06 4.05
CA ASP A 398 16.30 5.18 4.24
C ASP A 398 17.18 5.13 2.98
N ALA A 399 16.57 4.97 1.81
CA ALA A 399 17.28 4.99 0.54
C ALA A 399 18.01 6.31 0.30
N LYS A 400 17.35 7.46 0.54
CA LYS A 400 17.96 8.80 0.41
C LYS A 400 19.14 8.95 1.36
N GLN A 401 19.00 8.51 2.61
CA GLN A 401 20.08 8.56 3.60
C GLN A 401 21.28 7.70 3.20
N ARG A 402 21.04 6.47 2.72
CA ARG A 402 22.11 5.51 2.40
C ARG A 402 22.81 5.80 1.08
N LEU A 403 22.06 6.22 0.06
CA LEU A 403 22.59 6.49 -1.28
C LEU A 403 23.20 7.90 -1.39
N GLY A 404 22.78 8.85 -0.55
CA GLY A 404 23.28 10.23 -0.57
C GLY A 404 23.14 10.85 -1.96
N ALA A 405 24.25 11.36 -2.52
CA ALA A 405 24.29 11.95 -3.85
C ALA A 405 23.94 10.97 -5.00
N ARG A 406 23.93 9.64 -4.75
CA ARG A 406 23.52 8.63 -5.73
C ARG A 406 22.01 8.38 -5.75
N PHE A 407 21.24 8.98 -4.84
CA PHE A 407 19.80 8.83 -4.81
C PHE A 407 19.16 9.59 -5.99
N ASP A 408 18.49 8.86 -6.88
CA ASP A 408 17.58 9.43 -7.89
C ASP A 408 16.15 8.99 -7.54
N ILE A 409 15.25 9.97 -7.40
CA ILE A 409 13.83 9.74 -7.08
C ILE A 409 13.13 8.91 -8.16
N ARG A 410 13.53 9.06 -9.42
CA ARG A 410 12.93 8.36 -10.56
C ARG A 410 13.31 6.87 -10.55
N GLU A 411 14.54 6.56 -10.13
CA GLU A 411 14.99 5.18 -9.92
C GLU A 411 14.31 4.55 -8.69
N PHE A 412 14.10 5.32 -7.62
CA PHE A 412 13.30 4.85 -6.48
C PHE A 412 11.87 4.48 -6.92
N HIS A 413 11.19 5.34 -7.67
CA HIS A 413 9.85 5.05 -8.18
C HIS A 413 9.81 3.83 -9.11
N ARG A 414 10.83 3.66 -9.98
CA ARG A 414 10.96 2.44 -10.78
C ARG A 414 11.05 1.21 -9.89
N ALA A 415 11.95 1.20 -8.90
CA ALA A 415 12.14 0.07 -7.98
C ALA A 415 10.85 -0.28 -7.20
N VAL A 416 10.04 0.72 -6.87
CA VAL A 416 8.73 0.51 -6.22
C VAL A 416 7.72 -0.13 -7.19
N LEU A 417 7.61 0.38 -8.41
CA LEU A 417 6.50 0.06 -9.33
C LEU A 417 6.76 -1.09 -10.31
N GLU A 418 8.02 -1.44 -10.61
CA GLU A 418 8.38 -2.26 -11.77
C GLU A 418 7.80 -3.69 -11.79
N ASP A 419 7.56 -4.29 -10.61
CA ASP A 419 6.97 -5.63 -10.49
C ASP A 419 5.46 -5.60 -10.21
N GLY A 420 4.82 -4.43 -10.34
CA GLY A 420 3.43 -4.22 -10.02
C GLY A 420 3.12 -4.33 -8.52
N GLU A 421 1.88 -4.72 -8.22
CA GLU A 421 1.38 -4.82 -6.86
C GLU A 421 2.07 -5.97 -6.11
N VAL A 422 2.74 -5.64 -5.00
CA VAL A 422 3.44 -6.60 -4.15
C VAL A 422 2.97 -6.44 -2.69
N THR A 423 3.27 -7.42 -1.84
CA THR A 423 3.05 -7.28 -0.40
C THR A 423 3.97 -6.19 0.18
N LEU A 424 3.61 -5.58 1.32
CA LEU A 424 4.48 -4.58 1.96
C LEU A 424 5.86 -5.16 2.37
N PRO A 425 5.96 -6.41 2.87
CA PRO A 425 7.26 -7.06 3.07
C PRO A 425 8.10 -7.20 1.79
N MET A 426 7.46 -7.55 0.66
CA MET A 426 8.17 -7.66 -0.63
C MET A 426 8.61 -6.30 -1.17
N LEU A 427 7.78 -5.26 -0.99
CA LEU A 427 8.17 -3.88 -1.32
C LEU A 427 9.47 -3.48 -0.59
N ARG A 428 9.56 -3.78 0.70
CA ARG A 428 10.78 -3.56 1.49
C ARG A 428 11.99 -4.28 0.89
N GLU A 429 11.85 -5.58 0.62
CA GLU A 429 12.93 -6.39 0.04
C GLU A 429 13.37 -5.84 -1.33
N LYS A 430 12.43 -5.42 -2.18
CA LYS A 430 12.73 -4.81 -3.48
C LYS A 430 13.58 -3.55 -3.36
N VAL A 431 13.14 -2.61 -2.51
CA VAL A 431 13.86 -1.35 -2.33
C VAL A 431 15.23 -1.60 -1.70
N GLU A 432 15.33 -2.47 -0.70
CA GLU A 432 16.61 -2.80 -0.06
C GLU A 432 17.60 -3.40 -1.06
N ARG A 433 17.15 -4.28 -1.95
CA ARG A 433 17.98 -4.83 -3.04
C ARG A 433 18.41 -3.77 -4.03
N TRP A 434 17.51 -2.87 -4.44
CA TRP A 434 17.86 -1.76 -5.33
C TRP A 434 18.92 -0.84 -4.70
N VAL A 435 18.77 -0.50 -3.42
CA VAL A 435 19.79 0.27 -2.67
C VAL A 435 21.12 -0.48 -2.63
N GLY A 436 21.10 -1.79 -2.33
CA GLY A 436 22.30 -2.63 -2.29
C GLY A 436 23.06 -2.66 -3.61
N ARG A 437 22.35 -2.84 -4.74
CA ARG A 437 22.93 -2.79 -6.09
C ARG A 437 23.53 -1.41 -6.40
N THR A 438 22.81 -0.35 -6.08
CA THR A 438 23.25 1.04 -6.35
C THR A 438 24.48 1.43 -5.52
N MET A 439 24.63 0.85 -4.32
CA MET A 439 25.82 1.06 -3.48
C MET A 439 27.10 0.45 -4.05
N GLY A 440 27.02 -0.45 -5.04
CA GLY A 440 28.17 -1.15 -5.63
C GLY A 440 28.54 -2.46 -4.93
N GLY A 441 27.63 -3.04 -4.13
CA GLY A 441 27.79 -4.41 -3.66
C GLY A 441 27.51 -5.38 -4.80
N GLU A 442 28.53 -6.11 -5.28
CA GLU A 442 28.32 -7.39 -5.98
C GLU A 442 27.34 -8.20 -5.15
N SER A 443 26.29 -8.72 -5.81
CA SER A 443 25.26 -9.65 -5.34
C SER A 443 25.60 -10.43 -4.07
N ALA A 444 25.68 -9.75 -2.93
CA ALA A 444 25.61 -10.40 -1.65
C ALA A 444 24.16 -10.81 -1.59
N ALA A 445 23.93 -12.12 -1.57
CA ALA A 445 22.75 -12.68 -0.97
C ALA A 445 22.67 -12.11 0.45
N TYR A 446 22.09 -10.91 0.58
CA TYR A 446 21.64 -10.37 1.83
C TYR A 446 20.49 -11.29 2.19
N GLY A 447 20.82 -12.33 2.97
CA GLY A 447 19.85 -13.27 3.47
C GLY A 447 18.71 -12.48 4.06
N VAL A 448 17.51 -12.70 3.51
CA VAL A 448 16.24 -12.28 4.08
C VAL A 448 16.24 -12.79 5.51
N ARG A 449 16.66 -11.95 6.48
CA ARG A 449 16.37 -12.26 7.88
C ARG A 449 14.86 -12.19 7.99
N GLY A 450 14.28 -13.28 8.49
CA GLY A 450 12.85 -13.47 8.56
C GLY A 450 12.12 -12.24 9.09
N ILE A 451 10.92 -12.03 8.56
CA ILE A 451 9.96 -11.04 9.00
C ILE A 451 9.66 -11.31 10.48
N GLU A 452 10.38 -10.67 11.39
CA GLU A 452 9.96 -10.61 12.79
C GLU A 452 9.05 -9.39 12.96
N SER A 453 7.95 -9.60 13.70
CA SER A 453 6.98 -8.57 14.10
C SER A 453 7.62 -7.38 14.82
N SER A 454 8.86 -7.53 15.30
CA SER A 454 9.70 -6.50 15.94
C SER A 454 10.27 -5.45 14.96
N SER A 455 10.11 -5.64 13.65
CA SER A 455 10.64 -4.73 12.61
C SER A 455 9.68 -3.61 12.19
N VAL A 456 8.52 -3.49 12.84
CA VAL A 456 7.69 -2.27 12.79
C VAL A 456 8.42 -1.21 13.64
N PRO A 457 8.85 -0.07 13.08
CA PRO A 457 9.62 0.90 13.84
C PRO A 457 8.85 1.42 15.06
N SER A 458 9.54 1.61 16.18
CA SER A 458 8.97 2.24 17.36
C SER A 458 8.49 3.67 17.07
N SER A 459 7.60 4.20 17.92
CA SER A 459 7.11 5.59 17.91
C SER A 459 8.19 6.66 17.68
N SER A 460 9.43 6.40 18.10
CA SER A 460 10.60 7.30 17.97
C SER A 460 11.15 7.47 16.55
N TRP A 461 10.86 6.52 15.66
CA TRP A 461 11.32 6.55 14.27
C TRP A 461 10.36 7.39 13.40
N TYR A 462 9.06 7.33 13.68
CA TYR A 462 8.04 8.13 13.00
C TYR A 462 8.23 9.65 13.14
N THR A 463 8.75 10.13 14.27
CA THR A 463 9.09 11.55 14.47
C THR A 463 10.32 12.01 13.66
N ARG A 464 11.20 11.08 13.27
CA ARG A 464 12.46 11.42 12.56
C ARG A 464 12.28 11.60 11.06
N VAL A 465 11.40 10.83 10.41
CA VAL A 465 11.21 10.87 8.95
C VAL A 465 10.48 12.12 8.48
N THR A 466 9.49 12.59 9.24
CA THR A 466 8.72 13.77 8.86
C THR A 466 9.55 15.05 8.94
N ASN A 467 10.45 15.15 9.93
CA ASN A 467 11.40 16.25 10.07
C ASN A 467 12.51 16.30 9.00
N GLN A 468 12.75 15.22 8.24
CA GLN A 468 13.77 15.19 7.18
C GLN A 468 13.20 15.51 5.79
N SER A 469 11.86 15.50 5.63
CA SER A 469 11.21 15.85 4.35
C SER A 469 11.11 17.37 4.11
N THR A 470 11.46 18.19 5.10
CA THR A 470 11.37 19.66 5.08
C THR A 470 12.71 20.37 4.91
N ARG A 471 13.76 19.68 4.44
CA ARG A 471 15.07 20.28 4.12
C ARG A 471 15.60 19.89 2.76
#